data_AF-A0A7N2LLW8-F1
#
_entry.id   AF-A0A7N2LLW8-F1
#
_cell.length_a   1.000
_cell.length_b   1.000
_cell.length_c   1.000
_cell.angle_alpha   90.00
_cell.angle_beta   90.00
_cell.angle_gamma   90.00
#
_symmetry.space_group_name_H-M   'P 1'
#
loop_
_entity.id
_entity.type
_entity.pdbx_description
1 polymer ?
#
loop_
_entity_poly.entity_id
_entity_poly.type
_entity_poly.pdbx_seq_one_letter_code
_entity_poly.pdbx_strand_id
1 'polypeptide(L)'
;MRQEWAWLFREQQMFYDELVGLKLPVPRRLASQMPRDSIDELRKALNRIREENNRMKIRLNRYRTQVEIRESVQEGWYEHAQFMQSLLADPIYQSDVEMSDEE
;
A
#
# COMPACT_ATOMS: atom_id res chain seq x y z
N MET A 1 11.77 16.92 -8.25
CA MET A 1 11.54 15.68 -9.03
C MET A 1 12.63 14.61 -8.79
N ARG A 2 13.93 14.84 -9.02
CA ARG A 2 14.96 13.78 -8.73
C ARG A 2 15.09 13.43 -7.25
N GLN A 3 15.07 14.41 -6.35
CA GLN A 3 15.06 14.17 -4.89
C GLN A 3 13.78 13.46 -4.44
N GLU A 4 12.65 13.85 -5.03
CA GLU A 4 11.35 13.24 -4.77
C GLU A 4 11.33 11.76 -5.20
N TRP A 5 11.89 11.43 -6.36
CA TRP A 5 12.08 10.06 -6.79
C TRP A 5 12.87 9.24 -5.75
N ALA A 6 14.00 9.77 -5.28
CA ALA A 6 14.81 9.08 -4.27
C ALA A 6 14.09 8.92 -2.92
N TRP A 7 13.17 9.82 -2.58
CA TRP A 7 12.31 9.68 -1.40
C TRP A 7 11.25 8.60 -1.60
N LEU A 8 10.47 8.68 -2.69
CA LEU A 8 9.42 7.71 -3.03
C LEU A 8 9.98 6.28 -3.20
N PHE A 9 11.17 6.15 -3.77
CA PHE A 9 11.81 4.85 -3.95
C PHE A 9 12.25 4.22 -2.63
N ARG A 10 12.75 5.03 -1.68
CA ARG A 10 13.06 4.55 -0.32
C ARG A 10 11.80 4.14 0.42
N GLU A 11 10.75 4.94 0.31
CA GLU A 11 9.43 4.60 0.88
C GLU A 11 8.88 3.29 0.28
N GLN A 12 8.98 3.11 -1.04
CA GLN A 12 8.57 1.87 -1.71
C GLN A 12 9.33 0.67 -1.15
N GLN A 13 10.64 0.80 -0.94
CA GLN A 13 11.46 -0.29 -0.42
C GLN A 13 11.06 -0.65 1.01
N MET A 14 10.78 0.34 1.86
CA MET A 14 10.29 0.09 3.22
C MET A 14 8.96 -0.68 3.21
N PHE A 15 7.99 -0.28 2.38
CA PHE A 15 6.72 -1.00 2.28
C PHE A 15 6.89 -2.40 1.69
N TYR A 16 7.77 -2.56 0.70
CA TYR A 16 8.11 -3.86 0.13
C TYR A 16 8.66 -4.81 1.19
N ASP A 17 9.67 -4.36 1.95
CA ASP A 17 10.32 -5.18 2.97
C ASP A 17 9.31 -5.61 4.05
N GLU A 18 8.40 -4.70 4.44
CA GLU A 18 7.34 -5.01 5.40
C GLU A 18 6.33 -6.03 4.85
N LEU A 19 5.84 -5.85 3.62
CA LEU A 19 4.93 -6.80 2.98
C LEU A 19 5.56 -8.20 2.87
N VAL A 20 6.83 -8.27 2.47
CA VAL A 20 7.58 -9.53 2.40
C VAL A 20 7.73 -10.16 3.79
N GLY A 21 8.10 -9.37 4.80
CA GLY A 21 8.22 -9.84 6.19
C GLY A 21 6.92 -10.40 6.75
N LEU A 22 5.79 -9.79 6.39
CA LEU A 22 4.44 -10.23 6.77
C LEU A 22 3.87 -11.33 5.86
N LYS A 23 4.63 -11.76 4.82
CA LYS A 23 4.19 -12.74 3.80
C LYS A 23 2.91 -12.32 3.06
N LEU A 24 2.74 -11.01 2.85
CA LEU A 24 1.61 -10.45 2.12
C LEU A 24 1.93 -10.34 0.62
N PRO A 25 0.93 -10.42 -0.27
CA PRO A 25 1.13 -10.22 -1.70
C PRO A 25 1.71 -8.83 -1.98
N VAL A 26 2.77 -8.76 -2.78
CA VAL A 26 3.45 -7.52 -3.14
C VAL A 26 2.96 -7.03 -4.51
N PRO A 27 2.46 -5.79 -4.64
CA PRO A 27 2.14 -5.19 -5.94
C PRO A 27 3.34 -5.12 -6.89
N ARG A 28 3.10 -5.17 -8.21
CA ARG A 28 4.14 -5.01 -9.23
C ARG A 28 4.87 -3.66 -9.06
N ARG A 29 6.19 -3.63 -9.24
CA ARG A 29 7.08 -2.46 -9.07
C ARG A 29 7.59 -1.91 -10.41
N LEU A 30 6.68 -1.56 -11.31
CA LEU A 30 7.00 -1.15 -12.68
C LEU A 30 7.72 0.20 -12.73
N ALA A 31 7.46 1.11 -11.80
CA ALA A 31 8.10 2.43 -11.78
C ALA A 31 9.64 2.34 -11.79
N SER A 32 10.20 1.31 -11.17
CA SER A 32 11.65 1.08 -11.12
C SER A 32 12.28 0.89 -12.51
N GLN A 33 11.52 0.31 -13.44
CA GLN A 33 11.92 -0.04 -14.81
C GLN A 33 11.63 1.08 -15.82
N MET A 34 10.85 2.10 -15.44
CA MET A 34 10.50 3.19 -16.34
C MET A 34 11.70 4.12 -16.63
N PRO A 35 11.81 4.66 -17.85
CA PRO A 35 12.82 5.66 -18.20
C PRO A 35 12.60 6.94 -17.40
N ARG A 36 13.70 7.71 -17.19
CA ARG A 36 13.73 8.92 -16.33
C ARG A 36 14.65 10.02 -16.89
N ASP A 37 15.01 9.93 -18.16
CA ASP A 37 16.05 10.77 -18.77
C ASP A 37 15.51 12.17 -19.12
N SER A 38 14.25 12.24 -19.54
CA SER A 38 13.52 13.49 -19.76
C SER A 38 12.59 13.86 -18.59
N ILE A 39 12.16 15.13 -18.55
CA ILE A 39 11.22 15.63 -17.53
C ILE A 39 9.87 14.90 -17.60
N ASP A 40 9.38 14.61 -18.81
CA ASP A 40 8.10 13.94 -19.01
C ASP A 40 8.16 12.47 -18.58
N GLU A 41 9.23 11.77 -18.91
CA GLU A 41 9.48 10.40 -18.43
C GLU A 41 9.59 10.36 -16.91
N LEU A 42 10.34 11.29 -16.31
CA LEU A 42 10.45 11.40 -14.85
C LEU A 42 9.08 11.65 -14.21
N ARG A 43 8.23 12.48 -14.81
CA ARG A 43 6.87 12.73 -14.30
C ARG A 43 6.01 11.47 -14.35
N LYS A 44 6.08 10.69 -15.44
CA LYS A 44 5.36 9.42 -15.57
C LYS A 44 5.85 8.40 -14.53
N ALA A 45 7.16 8.25 -14.37
CA ALA A 45 7.75 7.36 -13.35
C ALA A 45 7.35 7.78 -11.93
N LEU A 46 7.32 9.08 -11.64
CA LEU A 46 6.87 9.62 -10.35
C LEU A 46 5.39 9.34 -10.06
N ASN A 47 4.52 9.48 -11.06
CA ASN A 47 3.11 9.13 -10.87
C ASN A 47 2.95 7.65 -10.61
N ARG A 48 3.66 6.80 -11.38
CA ARG A 48 3.57 5.36 -11.22
C ARG A 48 4.05 4.89 -9.84
N ILE A 49 5.19 5.40 -9.35
CA ILE A 49 5.70 4.97 -8.04
C ILE A 49 4.79 5.41 -6.89
N ARG A 50 4.09 6.56 -7.01
CA ARG A 50 3.10 6.99 -6.02
C ARG A 50 1.91 6.04 -5.97
N GLU A 51 1.40 5.62 -7.13
CA GLU A 51 0.32 4.64 -7.21
C GLU A 51 0.75 3.31 -6.58
N GLU A 52 1.93 2.80 -6.93
CA GLU A 52 2.48 1.56 -6.37
C GLU A 52 2.64 1.65 -4.84
N ASN A 53 3.19 2.76 -4.33
CA ASN A 53 3.34 3.00 -2.89
C ASN A 53 1.99 3.07 -2.18
N ASN A 54 1.00 3.73 -2.78
CA ASN A 54 -0.35 3.81 -2.22
C ASN A 54 -1.00 2.44 -2.11
N ARG A 55 -0.89 1.59 -3.15
CA ARG A 55 -1.39 0.21 -3.12
C ARG A 55 -0.74 -0.59 -1.98
N MET A 56 0.60 -0.53 -1.88
CA MET A 56 1.34 -1.20 -0.79
C MET A 56 0.90 -0.71 0.60
N LYS A 57 0.74 0.61 0.76
CA LYS A 57 0.32 1.23 2.03
C LYS A 57 -1.10 0.83 2.42
N ILE A 58 -2.04 0.81 1.49
CA ILE A 58 -3.42 0.35 1.72
C ILE A 58 -3.40 -1.11 2.19
N ARG A 59 -2.62 -1.97 1.53
CA ARG A 59 -2.50 -3.38 1.89
C ARG A 59 -1.93 -3.59 3.30
N LEU A 60 -0.87 -2.86 3.66
CA LEU A 60 -0.30 -2.87 5.01
C LEU A 60 -1.30 -2.38 6.06
N ASN A 61 -1.98 -1.27 5.80
CA ASN A 61 -2.97 -0.73 6.72
C ASN A 61 -4.11 -1.72 6.95
N ARG A 62 -4.66 -2.32 5.89
CA ARG A 62 -5.69 -3.35 6.00
C ARG A 62 -5.24 -4.51 6.86
N TYR A 63 -4.02 -5.01 6.64
CA TYR A 63 -3.47 -6.10 7.44
C TYR A 63 -3.38 -5.71 8.92
N ARG A 64 -2.82 -4.54 9.24
CA ARG A 64 -2.71 -4.05 10.62
C ARG A 64 -4.08 -3.88 11.28
N THR A 65 -5.07 -3.32 10.58
CA THR A 65 -6.44 -3.23 11.07
C THR A 65 -7.05 -4.60 11.35
N GLN A 66 -6.79 -5.61 10.49
CA GLN A 66 -7.24 -6.98 10.73
C GLN A 66 -6.58 -7.62 11.96
N VAL A 67 -5.29 -7.35 12.19
CA VAL A 67 -4.59 -7.79 13.40
C VAL A 67 -5.20 -7.14 14.63
N GLU A 68 -5.40 -5.82 14.62
CA GLU A 68 -5.98 -5.08 15.74
C GLU A 68 -7.41 -5.54 16.06
N ILE A 69 -8.23 -5.84 15.04
CA ILE A 69 -9.57 -6.43 15.24
C ILE A 69 -9.47 -7.76 16.00
N ARG A 70 -8.51 -8.64 15.64
CA ARG A 70 -8.34 -9.93 16.31
C ARG A 70 -7.91 -9.76 17.77
N GLU A 71 -6.97 -8.85 18.03
CA GLU A 71 -6.50 -8.53 19.38
C GLU A 71 -7.64 -7.95 20.23
N SER A 72 -8.40 -7.01 19.67
CA SER A 72 -9.56 -6.41 20.35
C SER A 72 -10.63 -7.44 20.72
N VAL A 73 -10.91 -8.40 19.84
CA VAL A 73 -11.82 -9.51 20.14
C VAL A 73 -11.27 -10.40 21.26
N GLN A 74 -9.97 -10.71 21.25
CA GLN A 74 -9.33 -11.50 22.31
C GLN A 74 -9.39 -10.81 23.68
N GLU A 75 -9.29 -9.48 23.69
CA GLU A 75 -9.36 -8.66 24.92
C GLU A 75 -10.80 -8.32 25.35
N GLY A 76 -11.81 -8.72 24.57
CA GLY A 76 -13.22 -8.49 24.86
C GLY A 76 -13.75 -7.11 24.45
N TRP A 77 -12.99 -6.36 23.66
CA TRP A 77 -13.32 -5.01 23.19
C TRP A 77 -14.15 -5.07 21.90
N TYR A 78 -15.32 -5.71 21.97
CA TYR A 78 -16.13 -6.04 20.80
C TYR A 78 -16.65 -4.81 20.03
N GLU A 79 -16.99 -3.73 20.73
CA GLU A 79 -17.44 -2.49 20.08
C GLU A 79 -16.34 -1.85 19.24
N HIS A 80 -15.10 -1.84 19.74
CA HIS A 80 -13.93 -1.35 19.00
C HIS A 80 -13.64 -2.24 17.77
N ALA A 81 -13.70 -3.56 17.95
CA ALA A 81 -13.54 -4.51 16.86
C ALA A 81 -14.60 -4.32 15.75
N GLN A 82 -15.86 -4.08 16.13
CA GLN A 82 -16.95 -3.79 15.19
C GLN A 82 -16.74 -2.47 14.44
N PHE A 83 -16.30 -1.42 15.14
CA PHE A 83 -15.98 -0.14 14.52
C PHE A 83 -14.87 -0.30 13.47
N MET A 84 -13.77 -0.96 13.84
CA MET A 84 -12.63 -1.20 12.94
C MET A 84 -13.03 -2.07 11.74
N GLN A 85 -13.89 -3.08 11.94
CA GLN A 85 -14.43 -3.88 10.86
C GLN A 85 -15.28 -3.05 9.89
N SER A 86 -16.02 -2.06 10.39
CA SER A 86 -16.80 -1.15 9.52
C SER A 86 -15.91 -0.24 8.67
N LEU A 87 -14.75 0.18 9.17
CA LEU A 87 -13.75 0.92 8.38
C LEU A 87 -13.20 0.09 7.21
N LEU A 88 -13.00 -1.22 7.41
CA LEU A 88 -12.57 -2.12 6.33
C LEU A 88 -13.65 -2.35 5.27
N ALA A 89 -14.91 -2.16 5.64
CA ALA A 89 -16.05 -2.27 4.73
C ALA A 89 -16.26 -1.00 3.89
N ASP A 90 -15.63 0.12 4.25
CA ASP A 90 -15.72 1.36 3.50
C ASP A 90 -15.06 1.20 2.11
N PRO A 91 -15.74 1.61 1.02
CA PRO A 91 -15.21 1.53 -0.34
C PRO A 91 -13.81 2.15 -0.52
N ILE A 92 -13.48 3.20 0.25
CA ILE A 92 -12.16 3.85 0.23
C ILE A 92 -11.05 2.87 0.62
N TYR A 93 -11.34 1.91 1.51
CA TYR A 93 -10.42 0.85 1.92
C TYR A 93 -10.58 -0.45 1.12
N GLN A 94 -11.60 -0.55 0.27
CA GLN A 94 -11.81 -1.68 -0.65
C GLN A 94 -11.10 -1.52 -2.01
N SER A 95 -10.74 -0.29 -2.38
CA SER A 95 -10.14 0.08 -3.67
C SER A 95 -8.97 -0.79 -4.16
N ASP A 96 -8.23 -1.47 -3.29
CA ASP A 96 -7.11 -2.36 -3.68
C ASP A 96 -7.56 -3.78 -4.09
N VAL A 97 -8.83 -4.16 -3.88
CA VAL A 97 -9.39 -5.46 -4.33
C VAL A 97 -9.78 -5.43 -5.81
N GLU A 98 -10.21 -4.27 -6.31
CA GLU A 98 -10.70 -4.11 -7.69
C GLU A 98 -9.65 -3.52 -8.64
N MET A 99 -8.58 -2.91 -8.11
CA MET A 99 -7.44 -2.44 -8.91
C MET A 99 -6.59 -3.63 -9.32
N SER A 100 -7.04 -4.29 -10.39
CA SER A 100 -6.31 -5.28 -11.20
C SER A 100 -4.80 -5.19 -10.98
N ASP A 101 -4.19 -6.32 -10.64
CA ASP A 101 -2.77 -6.57 -10.90
C ASP A 101 -2.62 -6.47 -12.43
N GLU A 102 -2.52 -5.23 -12.95
CA GLU A 102 -2.55 -4.87 -14.37
C GLU A 102 -1.88 -5.98 -15.20
N GLU A 103 -2.65 -6.62 -16.09
CA GLU A 103 -2.24 -7.76 -16.94
C GLU A 103 -0.86 -7.55 -17.56
#